data_AF-A0AAV4A6Q5-F1
#
_entry.id   AF-A0AAV4A6Q5-F1
#
_cell.length_a   1.000
_cell.length_b   1.000
_cell.length_c   1.000
_cell.angle_alpha   90.00
_cell.angle_beta   90.00
_cell.angle_gamma   90.00
#
_symmetry.space_group_name_H-M   'P 1'
#
loop_
_entity.id
_entity.type
_entity.pdbx_description
1 polymer ?
#
loop_
_entity_poly.entity_id
_entity_poly.type
_entity_poly.pdbx_seq_one_letter_code
_entity_poly.pdbx_strand_id
1 'polypeptide(L)' 'MSGLEQRTEVYVIAATNRLDRLDKAFLRPGRMDKIIYVGLPSPEGRVEILKALTKVSINYVTAHRIL' A
#
# COMPACT_ATOMS: atom_id res chain seq x y z
N MET A 1 -22.04 29.14 -11.09
CA MET A 1 -20.59 29.39 -11.21
C MET A 1 -19.91 28.10 -11.57
N SER A 2 -19.31 28.09 -12.76
CA SER A 2 -18.56 26.98 -13.33
C SER A 2 -17.31 26.70 -12.50
N GLY A 3 -17.07 25.43 -12.18
CA GLY A 3 -15.86 24.96 -11.51
C GLY A 3 -15.21 23.89 -12.37
N LEU A 4 -14.84 24.26 -13.60
CA LEU A 4 -13.91 23.49 -14.43
C LEU A 4 -12.49 23.69 -13.88
N GLU A 5 -12.27 23.30 -12.64
CA GLU A 5 -10.90 23.02 -12.21
C GLU A 5 -10.54 21.65 -12.78
N GLN A 6 -9.47 21.61 -13.57
CA GLN A 6 -8.88 20.37 -14.04
C GLN A 6 -8.67 19.48 -12.80
N ARG A 7 -9.45 18.41 -12.71
CA ARG A 7 -9.30 17.45 -11.62
C ARG A 7 -7.92 16.85 -11.78
N THR A 8 -6.99 17.23 -10.90
CA THR A 8 -5.82 16.41 -10.61
C THR A 8 -6.34 14.99 -10.44
N GLU A 9 -5.73 14.02 -11.13
CA GLU A 9 -6.07 12.61 -10.97
C GLU A 9 -5.66 12.17 -9.56
N VAL A 10 -6.52 12.47 -8.58
CA VAL A 10 -6.31 12.11 -7.18
C VAL A 10 -6.79 10.68 -6.98
N TYR A 11 -5.86 9.82 -6.61
CA TYR A 11 -6.15 8.46 -6.17
C TYR A 11 -6.23 8.44 -4.65
N VAL A 12 -7.29 7.84 -4.11
CA VAL A 12 -7.44 7.61 -2.66
C VAL A 12 -7.19 6.13 -2.40
N ILE A 13 -6.24 5.85 -1.51
CA ILE A 13 -5.93 4.49 -1.03
C ILE A 13 -6.24 4.43 0.46
N ALA A 14 -6.91 3.35 0.89
CA ALA A 14 -7.18 3.08 2.28
C ALA A 14 -6.84 1.62 2.60
N ALA A 15 -6.48 1.35 3.86
CA ALA A 15 -6.20 0.01 4.36
C ALA A 15 -7.02 -0.26 5.62
N THR A 16 -7.61 -1.44 5.74
CA THR A 16 -8.33 -1.89 6.93
C THR A 16 -8.08 -3.37 7.19
N ASN A 17 -7.90 -3.73 8.46
CA ASN A 17 -7.83 -5.13 8.90
C ASN A 17 -9.23 -5.72 9.16
N ARG A 18 -10.29 -4.91 9.04
CA ARG A 18 -11.67 -5.27 9.36
C ARG A 18 -12.65 -4.66 8.35
N LEU A 19 -12.78 -5.32 7.19
CA LEU A 19 -13.71 -4.88 6.14
C LEU A 19 -15.18 -4.96 6.61
N ASP A 20 -15.49 -5.89 7.50
CA ASP A 20 -16.81 -6.10 8.12
C ASP A 20 -17.33 -4.87 8.90
N ARG A 21 -16.41 -4.04 9.40
CA ARG A 21 -16.74 -2.83 10.16
C ARG A 21 -16.84 -1.56 9.31
N LEU A 22 -16.54 -1.65 8.02
CA LEU A 22 -16.60 -0.49 7.14
C LEU A 22 -18.05 -0.14 6.82
N ASP A 23 -18.37 1.15 6.84
CA ASP A 23 -19.66 1.63 6.37
C ASP A 23 -19.84 1.25 4.89
N LYS A 24 -20.95 0.57 4.56
CA LYS A 24 -21.31 0.16 3.20
C LYS A 24 -21.34 1.34 2.22
N ALA A 25 -21.51 2.56 2.71
CA ALA A 25 -21.46 3.77 1.92
C ALA A 25 -20.12 3.95 1.19
N PHE A 26 -19.00 3.42 1.69
CA PHE A 26 -17.69 3.47 1.01
C PHE A 26 -17.60 2.54 -0.20
N LEU A 27 -18.36 1.44 -0.19
CA LEU A 27 -18.36 0.41 -1.24
C LEU A 27 -19.25 0.76 -2.44
N ARG A 28 -19.87 1.95 -2.42
CA ARG A 28 -20.73 2.40 -3.52
C ARG A 28 -19.87 2.88 -4.69
N PRO A 29 -20.32 2.66 -5.94
CA PRO A 29 -19.60 3.11 -7.14
C PRO A 29 -19.24 4.60 -7.10
N GLY A 30 -18.03 4.95 -7.51
CA GLY A 30 -17.48 6.31 -7.49
C GLY A 30 -16.85 6.71 -6.14
N ARG A 31 -16.57 5.73 -5.26
CA ARG A 31 -15.87 5.93 -3.98
C ARG A 31 -14.69 4.97 -3.89
N MET A 32 -14.81 3.87 -3.13
CA MET A 32 -13.80 2.82 -3.05
C MET A 32 -14.21 1.65 -3.95
N ASP A 33 -13.91 1.79 -5.23
CA ASP A 33 -14.39 0.87 -6.26
C ASP A 33 -13.60 -0.45 -6.31
N LYS A 34 -12.34 -0.43 -5.86
CA LYS A 34 -11.45 -1.60 -5.86
C LYS A 34 -11.09 -2.02 -4.45
N ILE A 35 -11.43 -3.25 -4.11
CA ILE A 35 -11.00 -3.91 -2.88
C ILE A 35 -9.93 -4.93 -3.24
N ILE A 36 -8.75 -4.80 -2.64
CA ILE A 36 -7.63 -5.73 -2.83
C ILE A 36 -7.42 -6.44 -1.49
N TYR A 37 -7.57 -7.77 -1.50
CA TYR A 37 -7.24 -8.59 -0.35
C TYR A 37 -5.74 -8.83 -0.28
N VAL A 38 -5.14 -8.57 0.87
CA VAL A 38 -3.73 -8.87 1.15
C VAL A 38 -3.69 -10.02 2.16
N GLY A 39 -3.35 -11.21 1.66
CA GLY A 39 -3.19 -12.40 2.49
C GLY A 39 -1.80 -12.51 3.13
N LEU A 40 -1.60 -13.56 3.91
CA LEU A 40 -0.28 -13.90 4.43
C LEU A 40 0.66 -14.30 3.27
N PRO A 41 1.96 -13.97 3.34
CA PRO A 41 2.91 -14.36 2.32
C PRO A 41 3.10 -15.88 2.29
N SER A 42 3.25 -16.42 1.07
CA SER A 42 3.64 -17.81 0.84
C SER A 42 5.05 -18.09 1.40
N PRO A 43 5.47 -19.35 1.53
CA PRO A 43 6.85 -19.69 1.90
C PRO A 43 7.89 -18.95 1.03
N GLU A 44 7.68 -18.90 -0.29
CA GLU A 44 8.55 -18.20 -1.24
C GLU A 44 8.48 -16.68 -1.02
N GLY A 45 7.27 -16.14 -0.80
CA GLY A 45 7.08 -14.73 -0.47
C GLY A 45 7.83 -14.33 0.81
N ARG A 46 7.86 -15.19 1.83
CA ARG A 46 8.64 -14.95 3.06
C ARG A 46 10.14 -14.90 2.79
N VAL A 47 10.65 -15.78 1.92
CA VAL A 47 12.05 -15.76 1.49
C VAL A 47 12.38 -14.44 0.77
N GLU A 48 11.51 -13.98 -0.12
CA GLU A 48 11.72 -12.71 -0.84
C GLU A 48 11.67 -11.50 0.09
N ILE A 49 10.74 -11.46 1.05
CA ILE A 49 10.70 -10.43 2.08
C ILE A 49 12.01 -10.41 2.88
N LEU A 50 12.50 -11.57 3.31
CA LEU A 50 13.75 -11.65 4.08
C LEU A 50 14.97 -11.21 3.25
N LYS A 51 15.05 -11.59 1.97
CA LYS A 51 16.09 -11.13 1.06
C LYS A 51 16.05 -9.61 0.88
N ALA A 52 14.86 -9.02 0.73
CA ALA A 52 14.71 -7.58 0.59
C ALA A 52 15.19 -6.84 1.85
N LEU A 53 14.79 -7.29 3.04
CA LEU A 53 15.18 -6.67 4.32
C LEU A 53 16.69 -6.78 4.59
N THR A 54 17.31 -7.92 4.28
CA THR A 54 18.74 -8.13 4.50
C THR A 54 19.61 -7.37 3.50
N LYS A 55 19.17 -7.18 2.24
CA LYS A 55 19.83 -6.27 1.28
C LYS A 55 19.87 -4.83 1.78
N VAL A 56 18.77 -4.33 2.35
CA VAL A 56 18.71 -2.98 2.92
C VAL A 56 19.67 -2.84 4.10
N SER A 57 19.73 -3.83 4.98
CA SER A 57 20.64 -3.81 6.14
C SER A 57 22.11 -3.78 5.73
N ILE A 58 22.50 -4.51 4.68
CA ILE A 58 23.88 -4.49 4.16
C ILE A 58 24.22 -3.10 3.62
N ASN A 59 23.33 -2.49 2.84
CA ASN A 59 23.54 -1.15 2.29
C ASN A 59 23.67 -0.07 3.38
N TYR A 60 22.89 -0.15 4.46
CA TYR A 60 22.96 0.79 5.57
C TYR A 60 24.30 0.72 6.31
N VAL A 61 24.77 -0.50 6.57
CA VAL A 61 26.07 -0.74 7.23
C VAL A 61 27.22 -0.29 6.33
N THR A 62 27.19 -0.61 5.03
CA THR A 62 28.21 -0.16 4.09
C THR A 62 28.24 1.37 3.93
N ALA A 63 27.07 2.02 3.92
CA ALA A 63 26.98 3.47 3.83
C ALA A 63 27.53 4.20 5.08
N HIS A 64 27.41 3.61 6.26
CA HIS A 64 27.90 4.20 7.53
C HIS A 64 29.31 3.73 7.91
N ARG A 65 29.95 2.86 7.12
CA ARG A 65 31.35 2.42 7.33
C ARG A 65 32.36 3.11 6.42
N ILE A 66 31.90 4.03 5.57
CA ILE A 66 32.71 4.85 4.64
C ILE A 66 32.74 6.34 5.07
N LEU A 67 32.07 6.69 6.17
CA LEU A 67 32.28 7.94 6.91
C LEU A 67 33.09 7.64 8.18
#